data_AF-A0A4V0HY66-F1
#
_entry.id   AF-A0A4V0HY66-F1
#
_cell.length_a   1.000
_cell.length_b   1.000
_cell.length_c   1.000
_cell.angle_alpha   90.00
_cell.angle_beta   90.00
_cell.angle_gamma   90.00
#
_symmetry.space_group_name_H-M   'P 1'
#
loop_
_entity.id
_entity.type
_entity.pdbx_description
1 polymer ?
#
loop_
_entity_poly.entity_id
_entity_poly.type
_entity_poly.pdbx_seq_one_letter_code
_entity_poly.pdbx_strand_id
1 'polypeptide(L)' 'MLEPIPCARCRAEIPVERLEALPETIVCVRCAQAMGGSEFRIEVVAEKTSKEGSLKKNYGGYSTRKVRKPIRRPGD' A
#
# COMPACT_ATOMS: atom_id res chain seq x y z
N MET A 1 10.58 4.29 -21.50
CA MET A 1 10.41 2.82 -21.42
C MET A 1 10.45 2.45 -19.96
N LEU A 2 9.49 1.64 -19.48
CA LEU A 2 9.55 1.09 -18.12
C LEU A 2 10.48 -0.13 -18.17
N GLU A 3 11.50 -0.13 -17.32
CA GLU A 3 12.47 -1.21 -17.24
C GLU A 3 12.12 -2.13 -16.07
N PRO A 4 12.37 -3.45 -16.18
CA PRO A 4 12.23 -4.35 -15.05
C PRO A 4 13.15 -3.90 -13.91
N ILE A 5 12.58 -3.66 -12.72
CA ILE A 5 13.35 -3.33 -11.52
C ILE A 5 13.42 -4.54 -10.58
N PRO A 6 14.48 -4.68 -9.75
CA PRO A 6 14.56 -5.74 -8.78
C PRO A 6 13.57 -5.54 -7.61
N CYS A 7 12.92 -6.62 -7.19
CA CYS A 7 12.01 -6.62 -6.04
C CYS A 7 12.74 -6.31 -4.73
N ALA A 8 12.24 -5.35 -3.96
CA ALA A 8 12.81 -4.98 -2.66
C ALA A 8 12.82 -6.14 -1.64
N ARG A 9 11.89 -7.10 -1.77
CA ARG A 9 11.73 -8.23 -0.85
C ARG A 9 12.57 -9.46 -1.21
N CYS A 10 12.57 -9.87 -2.47
CA CYS A 10 13.19 -11.13 -2.91
C CYS A 10 14.25 -10.96 -4.00
N ARG A 11 14.49 -9.73 -4.48
CA ARG A 11 15.41 -9.38 -5.58
C ARG A 11 15.11 -10.01 -6.94
N ALA A 12 13.99 -10.74 -7.07
CA ALA A 12 13.48 -11.16 -8.37
C ALA A 12 13.02 -9.97 -9.20
N GLU A 13 13.07 -10.08 -10.52
CA GLU A 13 12.63 -9.03 -11.44
C GLU A 13 11.12 -8.77 -11.30
N ILE A 14 10.76 -7.49 -11.28
CA ILE A 14 9.37 -7.04 -11.34
C ILE A 14 9.00 -6.93 -12.83
N PRO A 15 7.98 -7.68 -13.30
CA PRO A 15 7.56 -7.60 -14.70
C PRO A 15 7.04 -6.20 -15.04
N VAL A 16 7.34 -5.74 -16.25
CA VAL A 16 6.96 -4.39 -16.72
C VAL A 16 5.45 -4.18 -16.64
N GLU A 17 4.65 -5.19 -16.98
CA GLU A 17 3.18 -5.16 -16.87
C GLU A 17 2.70 -4.75 -15.46
N ARG A 18 3.44 -5.15 -14.42
CA ARG A 18 3.12 -4.76 -13.04
C ARG A 18 3.50 -3.32 -12.76
N LEU A 19 4.64 -2.85 -13.28
CA LEU A 19 5.07 -1.46 -13.16
C LEU A 19 4.14 -0.52 -13.93
N GLU A 20 3.59 -0.97 -15.06
CA GLU A 20 2.56 -0.24 -15.81
C GLU A 20 1.25 -0.14 -15.02
N ALA A 21 0.79 -1.25 -14.42
CA ALA A 21 -0.43 -1.26 -13.62
C ALA A 21 -0.28 -0.51 -12.28
N LEU A 22 0.90 -0.58 -11.66
CA LEU A 22 1.22 -0.01 -10.36
C LEU A 22 2.61 0.61 -10.40
N PRO A 23 2.76 1.85 -10.89
CA PRO A 23 4.07 2.50 -11.02
C PRO A 23 4.75 2.76 -9.66
N GLU A 24 3.96 2.82 -8.59
CA GLU A 24 4.44 2.93 -7.22
C GLU A 24 4.90 1.59 -6.61
N THR A 25 4.80 0.46 -7.33
CA THR A 25 5.19 -0.86 -6.80
C THR A 25 6.70 -1.01 -6.71
N ILE A 26 7.17 -1.65 -5.64
CA ILE A 26 8.58 -2.02 -5.45
C ILE A 26 8.75 -3.50 -5.08
N VAL A 27 7.67 -4.29 -5.20
CA VAL A 27 7.69 -5.74 -4.97
C VAL A 27 7.11 -6.50 -6.15
N CYS A 28 7.61 -7.71 -6.40
CA CYS A 28 7.06 -8.58 -7.43
C CYS A 28 5.67 -9.14 -7.06
N VAL A 29 4.95 -9.67 -8.06
CA VAL A 29 3.59 -10.24 -7.89
C VAL A 29 3.55 -11.31 -6.80
N ARG A 30 4.53 -12.22 -6.77
CA ARG A 30 4.62 -13.29 -5.76
C ARG A 30 4.73 -12.73 -4.34
N CYS A 31 5.60 -11.74 -4.15
CA CYS A 31 5.79 -11.11 -2.85
C CYS A 31 4.58 -10.29 -2.43
N ALA A 32 3.90 -9.62 -3.36
CA ALA A 32 2.65 -8.91 -3.10
C ALA A 32 1.54 -9.88 -2.64
N GLN A 33 1.38 -11.02 -3.33
CA GLN A 33 0.44 -12.07 -2.92
C GLN A 33 0.74 -12.57 -1.49
N ALA A 34 2.01 -12.85 -1.19
CA ALA A 34 2.44 -13.24 0.15
C ALA A 34 2.25 -12.15 1.22
N MET A 35 2.03 -10.88 0.84
CA MET A 35 1.71 -9.77 1.75
C MET A 35 0.19 -9.54 1.88
N GLY A 36 -0.64 -10.46 1.37
CA GLY A 36 -2.10 -10.30 1.32
C GLY A 36 -2.55 -9.55 0.06
N GLY A 37 -1.95 -9.87 -1.08
CA GLY A 37 -2.32 -9.33 -2.41
C GLY A 37 -1.71 -7.97 -2.78
N SER A 38 -1.28 -7.17 -1.80
CA SER A 38 -0.71 -5.84 -2.05
C SER A 38 0.34 -5.43 -1.01
N GLU A 39 1.33 -4.66 -1.47
CA GLU A 39 2.30 -3.96 -0.63
C GLU A 39 1.71 -2.73 0.10
N PHE A 40 0.49 -2.33 -0.26
CA PHE A 40 -0.23 -1.25 0.39
C PHE A 40 -1.31 -1.82 1.33
N ARG A 41 -1.52 -1.15 2.45
CA ARG A 41 -2.72 -1.28 3.28
C ARG A 41 -3.59 -0.04 3.06
N ILE A 42 -4.91 -0.24 2.99
CA ILE A 42 -5.87 0.85 2.96
C ILE A 42 -6.26 1.12 4.41
N GLU A 43 -6.00 2.34 4.88
CA GLU A 43 -6.51 2.80 6.16
C GLU A 43 -7.72 3.70 5.93
N VAL A 44 -8.81 3.37 6.62
CA VAL A 44 -10.04 4.14 6.59
C VAL A 44 -10.01 5.09 7.79
N VAL A 45 -9.99 6.38 7.54
CA VAL A 45 -10.03 7.42 8.56
C VAL A 45 -11.43 8.03 8.55
N ALA A 46 -12.17 7.83 9.64
CA ALA A 46 -13.48 8.43 9.78
C ALA A 46 -13.32 9.93 10.11
N GLU A 47 -13.80 10.79 9.22
CA GLU A 47 -13.72 12.24 9.40
C GLU A 47 -14.77 12.68 10.41
N LYS A 48 -14.31 13.30 11.50
CA LYS A 48 -15.18 13.96 12.46
C LYS A 48 -15.66 15.26 11.84
N THR A 49 -16.96 15.35 11.55
CA THR A 49 -17.60 16.59 11.06
C THR A 49 -17.88 17.61 12.16
N SER A 50 -17.42 17.34 13.39
CA SER A 50 -17.61 18.22 14.54
C SER A 50 -16.37 19.09 14.75
N LYS A 51 -16.58 20.34 15.21
CA LYS A 51 -15.51 21.30 15.51
C LYS A 51 -14.38 20.67 16.33
N GLU A 52 -13.13 21.09 16.09
CA GLU A 52 -11.98 20.74 16.94
C GLU A 52 -12.34 20.99 18.42
N GLY A 53 -12.32 19.93 19.23
CA GLY A 53 -12.70 19.97 20.65
C GLY A 53 -14.13 19.50 21.00
N SER A 54 -14.98 19.18 20.03
CA SER A 54 -16.31 18.63 20.32
C SER A 54 -16.28 17.14 20.64
N LEU A 55 -16.83 16.76 21.79
CA LEU A 55 -16.95 15.36 22.25
C LEU A 55 -17.98 14.53 21.45
N LYS A 56 -18.82 15.15 20.62
CA LYS A 56 -19.80 14.44 19.79
C LYS A 56 -19.11 13.78 18.60
N LYS A 57 -19.14 12.45 18.57
CA LYS A 57 -18.60 11.64 17.46
C LYS A 57 -19.59 11.59 16.31
N ASN A 58 -19.71 12.69 15.56
CA ASN A 58 -20.42 12.68 14.28
C ASN A 58 -19.42 12.28 13.20
N TYR A 59 -19.51 11.05 12.70
CA TYR A 59 -18.74 10.59 11.54
C TYR A 59 -19.59 10.88 10.30
N GLY A 60 -19.24 11.94 9.57
CA GLY A 60 -19.99 12.36 8.37
C GLY A 60 -19.36 11.90 7.05
N GLY A 61 -18.17 11.31 7.11
CA GLY A 61 -17.44 10.82 5.95
C GLY A 61 -16.32 9.86 6.33
N TYR A 62 -15.90 9.05 5.37
CA TYR A 62 -14.74 8.17 5.49
C TYR A 62 -13.74 8.57 4.42
N SER A 63 -12.53 8.95 4.81
CA SER A 63 -11.41 9.12 3.90
C SER A 63 -10.57 7.85 3.88
N THR A 64 -10.08 7.45 2.71
CA THR A 64 -9.19 6.30 2.55
C THR A 64 -7.79 6.76 2.21
N ARG A 65 -6.79 6.31 2.97
CA ARG A 65 -5.38 6.54 2.65
C ARG A 65 -4.66 5.23 2.35
N LYS A 66 -3.82 5.23 1.31
CA LYS A 66 -2.89 4.13 1.03
C LYS A 66 -1.66 4.30 1.91
N VAL A 67 -1.34 3.30 2.72
CA VAL A 67 -0.12 3.26 3.52
C VAL A 67 0.72 2.06 3.06
N ARG A 68 1.99 2.28 2.74
CA ARG A 68 2.88 1.19 2.34
C ARG A 68 3.21 0.33 3.55
N LYS A 69 3.07 -1.00 3.42
CA LYS A 69 3.43 -1.96 4.47
C LYS A 69 4.96 -2.04 4.60
N PRO A 70 5.50 -2.36 5.79
CA PRO A 70 6.93 -2.61 5.94
C PRO A 70 7.33 -3.83 5.11
N ILE A 71 8.36 -3.67 4.28
CA ILE A 71 8.89 -4.77 3.45
C ILE A 71 9.96 -5.49 4.25
N ARG A 72 9.61 -6.67 4.78
CA ARG A 72 10.56 -7.56 5.47
C ARG A 72 11.05 -8.64 4.52
N ARG A 73 12.35 -8.89 4.51
CA ARG A 73 12.94 -10.00 3.76
C ARG A 73 12.53 -11.33 4.43
N PRO A 74 12.24 -12.38 3.65
CA PRO A 74 12.09 -13.71 4.22
C PRO A 74 13.43 -14.15 4.80
N GLY A 75 13.56 -14.17 6.13
CA GLY A 75 14.80 -14.49 6.84
C GLY A 75 15.27 -13.45 7.86
N ASP A 76 14.63 -12.28 7.93
CA ASP A 76 14.79 -11.26 8.98
C ASP A 76 13.84 -11.48 10.17
#